data_AF-A0A4V2YW98-F1
#
_entry.id   AF-A0A4V2YW98-F1
#
_cell.length_a   1.000
_cell.length_b   1.000
_cell.length_c   1.000
_cell.angle_alpha   90.00
_cell.angle_beta   90.00
_cell.angle_gamma   90.00
#
_symmetry.space_group_name_H-M   'P 1'
#
loop_
_entity.id
_entity.type
_entity.pdbx_description
1 polymer ?
#
loop_
_entity_poly.entity_id
_entity_poly.type
_entity_poly.pdbx_seq_one_letter_code
_entity_poly.pdbx_strand_id
1 'polypeptide(L)'
;MFGDAGRAAYEREAAAQPGRRPAGVLGGVADEAYFRAPTTRLADAAGTAYLYRFDWDPGAVFGACHCMELPFVFGTEDAWREAPRLNGWPLPNDLAGTVQDAWASFVRSGRPGGGWGRHAPGAPAWVLGGGR
;
A
#
# COMPACT_ATOMS: atom_id res chain seq x y z
N MET A 1 -8.63 -1.88 -21.50
CA MET A 1 -8.48 -2.03 -20.04
C MET A 1 -9.76 -1.69 -19.29
N PHE A 2 -10.27 -0.45 -19.40
CA PHE A 2 -11.46 -0.02 -18.63
C PHE A 2 -12.73 0.20 -19.47
N GLY A 3 -12.65 0.11 -20.80
CA GLY A 3 -13.79 0.30 -21.70
C GLY A 3 -14.55 1.60 -21.44
N ASP A 4 -15.86 1.56 -21.66
CA ASP A 4 -16.76 2.71 -21.46
C ASP A 4 -16.81 3.19 -20.00
N ALA A 5 -16.48 2.31 -19.04
CA ALA A 5 -16.43 2.64 -17.62
C ALA A 5 -15.20 3.47 -17.22
N GLY A 6 -14.18 3.54 -18.08
CA GLY A 6 -12.90 4.20 -17.78
C GLY A 6 -13.04 5.70 -17.48
N ARG A 7 -13.90 6.40 -18.23
CA ARG A 7 -14.15 7.83 -18.00
C ARG A 7 -14.75 8.09 -16.62
N ALA A 8 -15.78 7.35 -16.27
CA ALA A 8 -16.44 7.50 -14.97
C ALA A 8 -15.50 7.13 -13.80
N ALA A 9 -14.64 6.12 -13.98
CA ALA A 9 -13.62 5.77 -13.00
C ALA A 9 -12.60 6.90 -12.82
N TYR A 10 -12.11 7.49 -13.92
CA TYR A 10 -11.22 8.64 -13.89
C TYR A 10 -11.85 9.85 -13.19
N GLU A 11 -13.10 10.19 -13.52
CA GLU A 11 -13.81 11.34 -12.95
C GLU A 11 -14.01 11.16 -11.43
N ARG A 12 -14.35 9.96 -10.96
CA ARG A 12 -14.44 9.65 -9.52
C ARG A 12 -13.10 9.81 -8.81
N GLU A 13 -12.03 9.26 -9.39
CA GLU A 13 -10.69 9.31 -8.79
C GLU A 13 -10.14 10.74 -8.75
N ALA A 14 -10.36 11.52 -9.83
CA ALA A 14 -9.99 12.92 -9.89
C ALA A 14 -10.75 13.77 -8.84
N ALA A 15 -12.04 13.48 -8.64
CA ALA A 15 -12.86 14.15 -7.62
C ALA A 15 -12.41 13.79 -6.19
N ALA A 16 -11.98 12.56 -5.95
CA ALA A 16 -11.47 12.12 -4.65
C ALA A 16 -10.11 12.75 -4.30
N GLN A 17 -9.33 13.21 -5.29
CA GLN A 17 -7.99 13.75 -5.09
C GLN A 17 -7.78 15.06 -5.88
N PRO A 18 -8.41 16.16 -5.44
CA PRO A 18 -8.29 17.45 -6.13
C PRO A 18 -6.84 17.90 -6.29
N GLY A 19 -6.47 18.33 -7.49
CA GLY A 19 -5.13 18.83 -7.80
C GLY A 19 -4.07 17.75 -8.12
N ARG A 20 -4.42 16.46 -8.06
CA ARG A 20 -3.52 15.39 -8.52
C ARG A 20 -3.32 15.47 -10.03
N ARG A 21 -2.08 15.26 -10.49
CA ARG A 21 -1.75 15.27 -11.93
C ARG A 21 -2.52 14.15 -12.66
N PRO A 22 -2.88 14.32 -13.95
CA PRO A 22 -3.64 13.31 -14.69
C PRO A 22 -3.03 11.90 -14.67
N ALA A 23 -1.70 11.79 -14.75
CA ALA A 23 -1.00 10.51 -14.63
C ALA A 23 -1.18 9.86 -13.25
N GLY A 24 -1.22 10.66 -12.18
CA GLY A 24 -1.50 10.18 -10.83
C GLY A 24 -2.94 9.73 -10.65
N VAL A 25 -3.91 10.39 -11.30
CA VAL A 25 -5.31 9.95 -11.33
C VAL A 25 -5.43 8.61 -12.07
N LEU A 26 -4.80 8.45 -13.23
CA LEU A 26 -4.77 7.16 -13.94
C LEU A 26 -4.12 6.07 -13.10
N GLY A 27 -3.05 6.40 -12.37
CA GLY A 27 -2.41 5.51 -11.40
C GLY A 27 -3.37 5.07 -10.30
N GLY A 28 -4.16 5.98 -9.74
CA GLY A 28 -5.19 5.67 -8.76
C GLY A 28 -6.33 4.80 -9.30
N VAL A 29 -6.77 5.03 -10.54
CA VAL A 29 -7.75 4.14 -11.20
C VAL A 29 -7.19 2.72 -11.37
N ALA A 30 -5.93 2.59 -11.76
CA ALA A 30 -5.28 1.29 -11.86
C ALA A 30 -5.10 0.64 -10.48
N ASP A 31 -4.70 1.41 -9.46
CA ASP A 31 -4.56 0.94 -8.08
C ASP A 31 -5.88 0.36 -7.55
N GLU A 32 -6.97 1.11 -7.74
CA GLU A 32 -8.31 0.69 -7.35
C GLU A 32 -8.71 -0.63 -8.01
N ALA A 33 -8.50 -0.74 -9.33
CA ALA A 33 -8.97 -1.87 -10.12
C ALA A 33 -8.14 -3.14 -9.91
N TYR A 34 -6.82 -3.01 -9.76
CA TYR A 34 -5.90 -4.15 -9.73
C TYR A 34 -5.47 -4.56 -8.33
N PHE A 35 -5.44 -3.64 -7.37
CA PHE A 35 -4.89 -3.90 -6.05
C PHE A 35 -5.95 -3.70 -4.96
N ARG A 36 -6.47 -2.49 -4.78
CA ARG A 36 -7.29 -2.16 -3.61
C ARG A 36 -8.61 -2.92 -3.58
N ALA A 37 -9.46 -2.78 -4.61
CA ALA A 37 -10.76 -3.43 -4.63
C ALA A 37 -10.71 -4.97 -4.54
N PRO A 38 -9.90 -5.70 -5.33
CA PRO A 38 -9.83 -7.16 -5.22
C PRO A 38 -9.26 -7.62 -3.87
N THR A 39 -8.26 -6.91 -3.31
CA THR A 39 -7.68 -7.25 -2.00
C THR A 39 -8.68 -7.05 -0.87
N THR A 40 -9.44 -5.94 -0.87
CA THR A 40 -10.49 -5.71 0.13
C THR A 40 -11.59 -6.77 0.04
N ARG A 41 -12.06 -7.12 -1.17
CA ARG A 41 -13.08 -8.16 -1.35
C ARG A 41 -12.62 -9.52 -0.83
N LEU A 42 -11.35 -9.87 -1.07
CA LEU A 42 -10.77 -11.10 -0.52
C LEU A 42 -10.72 -11.07 1.00
N ALA A 43 -10.31 -9.94 1.60
CA ALA A 43 -10.28 -9.78 3.05
C ALA A 43 -11.68 -9.85 3.69
N ASP A 44 -12.67 -9.20 3.07
CA ASP A 44 -14.09 -9.25 3.48
C ASP A 44 -14.60 -10.69 3.49
N ALA A 45 -14.28 -11.46 2.44
CA ALA A 45 -14.73 -12.84 2.29
C ALA A 45 -14.00 -13.82 3.23
N ALA A 46 -12.73 -13.57 3.56
CA ALA A 46 -11.93 -14.48 4.38
C ALA A 46 -12.37 -14.53 5.85
N GLY A 47 -12.91 -13.44 6.40
CA GLY A 47 -13.36 -13.33 7.80
C GLY A 47 -12.27 -13.46 8.87
N THR A 48 -11.05 -13.81 8.47
CA THR A 48 -9.89 -14.02 9.34
C THR A 48 -8.67 -13.21 8.90
N ALA A 49 -8.80 -12.36 7.89
CA ALA A 49 -7.71 -11.59 7.32
C ALA A 49 -7.24 -10.45 8.23
N TYR A 50 -6.00 -10.03 8.01
CA TYR A 50 -5.45 -8.75 8.46
C TYR A 50 -5.14 -7.94 7.19
N LEU A 51 -5.67 -6.72 7.10
CA LEU A 51 -5.56 -5.89 5.90
C LEU A 51 -4.72 -4.65 6.21
N TYR A 52 -3.73 -4.34 5.37
CA TYR A 52 -2.96 -3.09 5.46
C TYR A 52 -2.86 -2.34 4.13
N ARG A 53 -2.55 -1.05 4.24
CA ARG A 53 -2.13 -0.14 3.17
C ARG A 53 -0.74 0.39 3.51
N PHE A 54 0.14 0.44 2.52
CA PHE A 54 1.49 0.95 2.67
C PHE A 54 1.57 2.37 2.07
N ASP A 55 1.90 3.35 2.89
CA ASP A 55 1.79 4.79 2.55
C ASP A 55 3.13 5.52 2.53
N TRP A 56 4.23 4.84 2.82
CA TRP A 56 5.54 5.51 2.82
C TRP A 56 5.92 6.00 1.43
N ASP A 57 6.19 7.31 1.36
CA ASP A 57 6.57 8.01 0.15
C ASP A 57 7.92 8.72 0.38
N PRO A 58 9.00 8.32 -0.32
CA PRO A 58 10.29 9.02 -0.27
C PRO A 58 10.31 10.37 -1.02
N GLY A 59 9.16 10.93 -1.39
CA GLY A 59 9.06 12.12 -2.24
C GLY A 59 9.43 11.86 -3.70
N ALA A 60 9.35 10.59 -4.12
CA ALA A 60 9.68 10.18 -5.47
C ALA A 60 8.51 10.42 -6.44
N VAL A 61 8.79 10.39 -7.75
CA VAL A 61 7.79 10.63 -8.82
C VAL A 61 6.55 9.73 -8.71
N PHE A 62 6.70 8.52 -8.16
CA PHE A 62 5.66 7.50 -8.13
C PHE A 62 4.94 7.37 -6.77
N GLY A 63 5.40 8.07 -5.73
CA GLY A 63 4.88 7.91 -4.37
C GLY A 63 5.06 6.50 -3.79
N ALA A 64 4.17 6.10 -2.89
CA ALA A 64 4.04 4.74 -2.34
C ALA A 64 3.51 3.74 -3.41
N CYS A 65 4.29 3.52 -4.46
CA CYS A 65 3.89 2.69 -5.59
C CYS A 65 4.04 1.18 -5.35
N HIS A 66 3.62 0.38 -6.32
CA HIS A 66 3.72 -1.08 -6.27
C HIS A 66 5.15 -1.57 -5.96
N CYS A 67 5.24 -2.56 -5.07
CA CYS A 67 6.45 -3.19 -4.53
C CYS A 67 7.32 -2.34 -3.60
N MET A 68 6.91 -1.11 -3.25
CA MET A 68 7.70 -0.23 -2.37
C MET A 68 7.86 -0.78 -0.95
N GLU A 69 6.99 -1.67 -0.50
CA GLU A 69 7.05 -2.31 0.80
C GLU A 69 8.04 -3.48 0.87
N LEU A 70 8.38 -4.10 -0.27
CA LEU A 70 9.23 -5.30 -0.31
C LEU A 70 10.60 -5.12 0.39
N PRO A 71 11.36 -4.04 0.15
CA PRO A 71 12.65 -3.88 0.81
C PRO A 71 12.51 -3.70 2.34
N PHE A 72 11.38 -3.20 2.82
CA PHE A 72 11.06 -3.16 4.26
C PHE A 72 10.79 -4.57 4.79
N VAL A 73 9.95 -5.34 4.09
CA VAL A 73 9.59 -6.72 4.48
C VAL A 73 10.82 -7.62 4.58
N PHE A 74 11.73 -7.55 3.60
CA PHE A 74 12.86 -8.47 3.51
C PHE A 74 14.16 -7.94 4.12
N GLY A 75 14.22 -6.65 4.48
CA GLY A 75 15.46 -6.03 4.96
C GLY A 75 16.54 -5.97 3.89
N THR A 76 16.14 -5.79 2.63
CA THR A 76 17.02 -5.88 1.45
C THR A 76 17.32 -4.51 0.85
N GLU A 77 17.55 -3.48 1.67
CA GLU A 77 17.80 -2.11 1.19
C GLU A 77 18.94 -2.05 0.16
N ASP A 78 20.04 -2.76 0.41
CA ASP A 78 21.20 -2.80 -0.49
C ASP A 78 20.83 -3.28 -1.90
N ALA A 79 19.95 -4.28 -2.02
CA ALA A 79 19.51 -4.81 -3.31
C ALA A 79 18.59 -3.85 -4.07
N TRP A 80 18.02 -2.86 -3.38
CA TRP A 80 17.09 -1.88 -3.93
C TRP A 80 17.72 -0.49 -4.08
N ARG A 81 18.98 -0.28 -3.66
CA ARG A 81 19.66 1.03 -3.71
C ARG A 81 19.62 1.69 -5.09
N GLU A 82 19.79 0.89 -6.15
CA GLU A 82 19.76 1.37 -7.54
C GLU A 82 18.35 1.41 -8.15
N ALA A 83 17.32 1.02 -7.40
CA ALA A 83 15.95 1.06 -7.88
C ALA A 83 15.50 2.52 -8.04
N PRO A 84 15.09 2.95 -9.24
CA PRO A 84 14.66 4.34 -9.48
C PRO A 84 13.50 4.79 -8.57
N ARG A 85 12.76 3.84 -8.00
CA ARG A 85 11.60 4.10 -7.14
C ARG A 85 11.97 4.55 -5.73
N LEU A 86 13.14 4.17 -5.22
CA LEU A 86 13.64 4.68 -3.94
C LEU A 86 14.20 6.10 -4.08
N ASN A 87 14.50 6.56 -5.30
CA ASN A 87 15.03 7.89 -5.59
C ASN A 87 16.30 8.21 -4.76
N GLY A 88 17.11 7.20 -4.45
CA GLY A 88 18.32 7.30 -3.63
C GLY A 88 18.07 7.54 -2.13
N TRP A 89 16.82 7.53 -1.66
CA TRP A 89 16.50 7.71 -0.24
C TRP A 89 16.69 6.40 0.54
N PRO A 90 17.35 6.46 1.71
CA PRO A 90 17.45 5.30 2.58
C PRO A 90 16.08 4.94 3.16
N LEU A 91 15.91 3.67 3.53
CA LEU A 91 14.68 3.24 4.19
C LEU A 91 14.67 3.74 5.65
N PRO A 92 13.56 4.31 6.15
CA PRO A 92 13.46 4.63 7.56
C PRO A 92 13.54 3.36 8.43
N ASN A 93 14.58 3.25 9.26
CA ASN A 93 14.82 2.08 10.12
C ASN A 93 13.62 1.75 11.01
N ASP A 94 12.97 2.77 11.59
CA ASP A 94 11.80 2.57 12.47
C ASP A 94 10.61 1.94 11.72
N LEU A 95 10.41 2.35 10.46
CA LEU A 95 9.37 1.76 9.61
C LEU A 95 9.75 0.34 9.18
N ALA A 96 11.02 0.10 8.83
CA ALA A 96 11.50 -1.23 8.48
C ALA A 96 11.30 -2.22 9.64
N GLY A 97 11.67 -1.82 10.86
CA GLY A 97 11.41 -2.61 12.07
C GLY A 97 9.91 -2.87 12.28
N THR A 98 9.07 -1.84 12.15
CA THR A 98 7.61 -1.98 12.29
C THR A 98 7.02 -2.99 11.29
N VAL A 99 7.44 -2.91 10.03
CA VAL A 99 6.97 -3.84 8.97
C VAL A 99 7.45 -5.26 9.27
N GLN A 100 8.73 -5.44 9.58
CA GLN A 100 9.31 -6.75 9.86
C GLN A 100 8.69 -7.40 11.10
N ASP A 101 8.47 -6.63 12.17
CA ASP A 101 7.83 -7.12 13.38
C ASP A 101 6.40 -7.58 13.12
N ALA A 102 5.65 -6.86 12.28
CA ALA A 102 4.30 -7.25 11.90
C ALA A 102 4.28 -8.59 11.13
N TRP A 103 5.14 -8.71 10.10
CA TRP A 103 5.25 -9.94 9.32
C TRP A 103 5.73 -11.12 10.16
N ALA A 104 6.79 -10.93 10.95
CA ALA A 104 7.35 -11.98 11.78
C ALA A 104 6.37 -12.43 12.87
N SER A 105 5.62 -11.50 13.47
CA SER A 105 4.58 -11.82 14.47
C SER A 105 3.42 -12.60 13.84
N PHE A 106 3.01 -12.23 12.63
CA PHE A 106 1.98 -12.96 11.90
C PHE A 106 2.43 -14.39 11.58
N VAL A 107 3.66 -14.58 11.10
CA VAL A 107 4.22 -15.92 10.83
C VAL A 107 4.28 -16.77 12.11
N ARG A 108 4.67 -16.19 13.25
CA ARG A 108 4.77 -16.92 14.52
C ARG A 108 3.44 -17.28 15.16
N SER A 109 2.44 -16.40 15.06
CA SER A 109 1.25 -16.43 15.94
C SER A 109 -0.09 -16.28 15.22
N GLY A 110 -0.07 -16.04 13.90
CA GLY A 110 -1.25 -15.66 13.12
C GLY A 110 -1.79 -14.27 13.44
N ARG A 111 -1.00 -13.42 14.14
CA ARG A 111 -1.37 -12.03 14.49
C ARG A 111 -0.19 -11.08 14.26
N PRO A 112 -0.38 -9.95 13.58
CA PRO A 112 0.71 -9.01 13.31
C PRO A 112 1.17 -8.19 14.54
N GLY A 113 0.42 -8.20 15.66
CA GLY A 113 0.80 -7.46 16.87
C GLY A 113 0.36 -5.99 16.86
N GLY A 114 0.90 -5.17 17.77
CA GLY A 114 0.68 -3.70 17.77
C GLY A 114 -0.76 -3.21 17.95
N GLY A 115 -1.67 -4.05 18.44
CA GLY A 115 -3.11 -3.73 18.51
C GLY A 115 -3.85 -3.83 17.17
N TRP A 116 -3.18 -4.28 16.11
CA TRP A 116 -3.79 -4.51 14.80
C TRP A 116 -4.82 -5.64 14.88
N GLY A 117 -6.09 -5.24 14.85
CA GLY A 117 -7.25 -6.13 14.87
C GLY A 117 -7.48 -6.86 13.55
N ARG A 118 -8.27 -7.93 13.58
CA ARG A 118 -8.73 -8.59 12.34
C ARG A 118 -9.53 -7.60 11.51
N HIS A 119 -9.41 -7.74 10.19
CA HIS A 119 -10.23 -7.00 9.25
C HIS A 119 -11.71 -7.32 9.49
N ALA A 120 -12.53 -6.27 9.50
CA ALA A 120 -13.98 -6.38 9.50
C ALA A 120 -14.51 -5.81 8.18
N PRO A 121 -15.57 -6.40 7.58
CA PRO A 121 -16.11 -5.88 6.33
C PRO A 121 -16.41 -4.38 6.38
N GLY A 122 -15.88 -3.64 5.41
CA GLY A 122 -16.01 -2.18 5.33
C GLY A 122 -15.11 -1.37 6.27
N ALA A 123 -14.32 -2.01 7.14
CA ALA A 123 -13.31 -1.32 7.95
C ALA A 123 -12.13 -0.84 7.07
N PRO A 124 -11.50 0.29 7.42
CA PRO A 124 -10.28 0.72 6.75
C PRO A 124 -9.13 -0.26 7.04
N ALA A 125 -8.19 -0.36 6.09
CA ALA A 125 -6.96 -1.09 6.28
C ALA A 125 -6.08 -0.43 7.36
N TRP A 126 -5.29 -1.23 8.06
CA TRP A 126 -4.20 -0.73 8.90
C TRP A 126 -3.18 0.02 8.03
N VAL A 127 -2.64 1.13 8.51
CA VAL A 127 -1.69 1.91 7.69
C VAL A 127 -0.27 1.71 8.19
N LEU A 128 0.62 1.30 7.29
CA LEU A 128 2.06 1.23 7.50
C LEU A 128 2.73 2.38 6.75
N GLY A 129 3.55 3.18 7.43
CA GLY A 129 4.22 4.33 6.82
C GLY A 129 3.32 5.56 6.62
N GLY A 130 2.13 5.57 7.22
CA GLY A 130 1.22 6.72 7.21
C GLY A 130 1.61 7.75 8.26
N GLY A 131 2.52 8.65 7.90
CA GLY A 131 2.93 9.77 8.74
C GLY A 131 3.73 10.78 7.92
N ARG A 132 3.33 12.04 7.99
CA ARG A 132 4.20 13.20 7.76
C ARG A 132 4.35 13.94 9.07
#